data_AF-A0A1G1IX75-F1
#
_entry.id   AF-A0A1G1IX75-F1
#
_cell.length_a   1.000
_cell.length_b   1.000
_cell.length_c   1.000
_cell.angle_alpha   90.00
_cell.angle_beta   90.00
_cell.angle_gamma   90.00
#
_symmetry.space_group_name_H-M   'P 1'
#
loop_
_entity.id
_entity.type
_entity.pdbx_description
1 polymer ?
#
loop_
_entity_poly.entity_id
_entity_poly.type
_entity_poly.pdbx_seq_one_letter_code
_entity_poly.pdbx_strand_id
1 'polypeptide(L)' 'MRVKIYITLKEGILDPQGKAVQHSLHTLGYPAVENVRIGKYIELNL' A
#
# COMPACT_ATOMS: atom_id res chain seq x y z
N MET A 1 12.38 -23.67 5.21
CA MET A 1 12.11 -22.95 3.95
C MET A 1 11.49 -21.59 4.25
N ARG A 2 11.95 -20.50 3.62
CA ARG A 2 11.37 -19.15 3.82
C ARG A 2 10.44 -18.80 2.65
N VAL A 3 9.18 -18.48 2.94
CA VAL A 3 8.15 -18.12 1.95
C VAL A 3 7.79 -16.65 2.09
N LYS A 4 7.69 -15.95 0.96
CA LYS A 4 7.34 -14.53 0.87
C LYS A 4 5.98 -14.38 0.20
N ILE A 5 5.05 -13.69 0.86
CA ILE A 5 3.69 -13.47 0.37
C ILE A 5 3.43 -11.97 0.26
N TYR A 6 2.93 -11.56 -0.91
CA TYR A 6 2.53 -10.19 -1.20
C TYR A 6 1.02 -10.17 -1.43
N ILE A 7 0.31 -9.38 -0.64
CA ILE A 7 -1.15 -9.24 -0.71
C ILE A 7 -1.47 -7.82 -1.16
N THR A 8 -2.14 -7.70 -2.29
CA THR A 8 -2.59 -6.41 -2.84
C THR A 8 -4.06 -6.46 -3.22
N LEU A 9 -4.76 -5.35 -3.05
CA LEU A 9 -6.12 -5.19 -3.54
C LEU A 9 -6.13 -5.26 -5.08
N LYS A 10 -7.13 -5.92 -5.65
CA LYS A 10 -7.34 -5.96 -7.10
C LYS A 10 -7.58 -4.56 -7.66
N GLU A 11 -7.34 -4.40 -8.96
CA GLU A 11 -7.69 -3.18 -9.69
C GLU A 11 -9.19 -2.87 -9.56
N GLY A 12 -9.54 -1.59 -9.53
CA GLY A 12 -10.92 -1.13 -9.33
C GLY A 12 -11.45 -1.22 -7.90
N ILE A 13 -10.76 -1.92 -6.98
CA ILE A 13 -11.15 -1.95 -5.57
C ILE A 13 -10.67 -0.67 -4.87
N LEU A 14 -11.61 0.06 -4.27
CA LEU A 14 -11.31 1.26 -3.48
C LEU A 14 -10.41 0.92 -2.29
N ASP A 15 -9.39 1.74 -2.08
CA ASP A 15 -8.45 1.64 -0.96
C ASP A 15 -8.50 2.94 -0.13
N PRO A 16 -9.38 3.02 0.90
CA PRO A 16 -9.47 4.18 1.76
C PRO A 16 -8.18 4.45 2.55
N GLN A 17 -7.42 3.40 2.89
CA GLN A 17 -6.17 3.54 3.63
C GLN A 17 -5.09 4.17 2.75
N GLY A 18 -4.96 3.71 1.49
CA GLY A 18 -4.11 4.33 0.49
C GLY A 18 -4.41 5.81 0.29
N LYS A 19 -5.70 6.18 0.23
CA LYS A 19 -6.10 7.60 0.10
C LYS A 19 -5.73 8.45 1.31
N ALA A 20 -5.91 7.93 2.53
CA ALA A 20 -5.48 8.64 3.74
C ALA A 20 -3.96 8.86 3.79
N VAL A 21 -3.17 7.85 3.39
CA VAL A 21 -1.71 7.96 3.30
C VAL A 21 -1.30 8.95 2.20
N GLN A 22 -1.92 8.89 1.02
CA GLN A 22 -1.69 9.85 -0.06
C GLN A 22 -1.90 11.29 0.43
N HIS A 23 -3.01 11.55 1.12
CA HIS A 23 -3.29 12.87 1.68
C HIS A 23 -2.23 13.32 2.68
N SER A 24 -1.78 12.41 3.55
CA SER A 24 -0.71 12.69 4.51
C SER A 24 0.61 13.03 3.81
N LEU A 25 0.97 12.30 2.76
CA LEU A 25 2.17 12.58 1.95
C LEU A 25 2.09 13.95 1.27
N HIS A 26 0.93 14.34 0.76
CA HIS A 26 0.74 15.69 0.21
C HIS A 26 0.96 16.77 1.25
N THR A 27 0.38 16.62 2.45
CA THR A 27 0.58 17.53 3.59
C THR A 27 2.05 17.62 4.03
N LEU A 28 2.82 16.53 3.88
CA LEU A 28 4.25 16.49 4.19
C LEU A 28 5.14 17.08 3.08
N GLY A 29 4.58 17.63 2.01
CA GLY A 29 5.34 18.26 0.93
C GLY A 29 5.71 17.35 -0.24
N TYR A 30 5.00 16.22 -0.40
CA TYR A 30 5.19 15.30 -1.53
C TYR A 30 4.01 15.35 -2.53
N PRO A 31 3.78 16.48 -3.23
CA PRO A 31 2.60 16.66 -4.09
C PRO A 31 2.62 15.76 -5.33
N ALA A 32 3.79 15.33 -5.77
CA ALA A 32 3.95 14.47 -6.96
C ALA A 32 3.44 13.04 -6.76
N VAL A 33 3.02 12.64 -5.55
CA VAL A 33 2.47 11.30 -5.29
C VAL A 33 1.02 11.24 -5.77
N GLU A 34 0.79 10.69 -6.96
CA GLU A 34 -0.54 10.68 -7.59
C GLU A 34 -1.48 9.60 -7.02
N ASN A 35 -0.93 8.48 -6.57
CA ASN A 35 -1.71 7.36 -6.04
C ASN A 35 -0.90 6.53 -5.04
N VAL A 36 -1.57 6.02 -4.01
CA VAL A 36 -0.97 5.13 -3.01
C VAL A 36 -1.86 3.90 -2.86
N ARG A 37 -1.24 2.73 -2.81
CA ARG A 37 -1.90 1.44 -2.57
C ARG A 37 -1.28 0.77 -1.37
N ILE A 38 -2.11 0.38 -0.42
CA ILE A 38 -1.68 -0.34 0.77
C ILE A 38 -1.89 -1.83 0.54
N GLY A 39 -0.80 -2.58 0.69
CA GLY A 39 -0.79 -4.03 0.68
C GLY A 39 -0.27 -4.60 1.99
N LYS A 40 -0.09 -5.91 2.03
CA LYS A 40 0.59 -6.61 3.12
C LYS A 40 1.73 -7.45 2.58
N TYR A 41 2.84 -7.45 3.29
CA TYR A 41 3.95 -8.36 3.08
C TYR A 41 4.05 -9.31 4.27
N ILE A 42 4.12 -10.60 4.01
CA ILE A 42 4.18 -11.65 5.05
C ILE A 42 5.33 -12.59 4.73
N GLU A 43 6.20 -12.84 5.71
CA GLU A 43 7.20 -13.90 5.66
C GLU A 43 6.81 -15.06 6.55
N LEU A 44 6.93 -16.28 6.05
CA LEU A 44 6.72 -17.52 6.79
C LEU A 44 8.02 -18.33 6.79
N ASN A 45 8.36 -18.91 7.94
CA ASN A 45 9.40 -19.95 8.04
C ASN A 45 8.72 -21.30 8.24
N LEU A 46 8.99 -22.24 7.34
CA LEU A 46 8.49 -23.62 7.33
C LEU A 46 9.61 -24.61 7.61
#